data_AF-A0A178AC61-F1
#
_entry.id   AF-A0A178AC61-F1
#
_cell.length_a   1.000
_cell.length_b   1.000
_cell.length_c   1.000
_cell.angle_alpha   90.00
_cell.angle_beta   90.00
_cell.angle_gamma   90.00
#
_symmetry.space_group_name_H-M   'P 1'
#
loop_
_entity.id
_entity.type
_entity.pdbx_description
1 polymer ?
#
loop_
_entity_poly.entity_id
_entity_poly.type
_entity_poly.pdbx_seq_one_letter_code
_entity_poly.pdbx_strand_id
1 'polypeptide(L)'
;MCMLQALLHNKNLTTLVMLSPIIFLPYEFLSLALDLIHCSQGVSIRVGLQIVRISVLTLACVVILLVEYRLKITFLKSSLWTMLSAGTARALRRVASEHDSENLPTRREETFCFLGAGSIIAPVWILATQHDPRAFADFKYAPLTVMIVNAVSTTVALLLGRSIIFSLNEDRLDEVVEDSYAALRRWHDGVVLMIVSGVANCSLVLSIRRSYTSWPQFCCFAIALLCATLGPWRASRDCQPDGEVTAYELVESMSPTSLEDEEAEHVLRSKVRAQQQCLTTSKSWRHAWSTLGVVAVALLWAGSVAFNITAPDPKRLPASIDRSYEPSLPLEIVLSMYKEPISDVQNLLASLKSAHETRKASVTIYTKDESADTEDIKLSTGADSVIQLPNIGREGETYLHHITTRWDTLAKHTMYLQADVHFSKTFYTRLRNYFVPDRTGFLNLAFFEPCHCAQCGDEFWWWDHAKMIPKYFTKIYNSTCGDRDVLLSYTGSFIASAARTRGLGKEFFQDLRQALVDRDSWAHGPEYLQGRADSMAAPDFGYTLERMWGLIFQCAEMDVAWKCPSSMSGWRFGGDVLDCQCFDSE
;
A
#
# COMPACT_ATOMS: atom_id res chain seq x y z
N MET A 1 5.34 11.90 11.05
CA MET A 1 4.52 11.25 12.09
C MET A 1 3.65 10.14 11.51
N CYS A 2 2.66 10.44 10.66
CA CYS A 2 1.77 9.40 10.09
C CYS A 2 2.47 8.41 9.17
N MET A 3 3.57 8.80 8.51
CA MET A 3 4.37 7.90 7.67
C MET A 3 4.96 6.75 8.51
N LEU A 4 5.54 7.05 9.69
CA LEU A 4 6.12 6.04 10.59
C LEU A 4 5.06 5.07 11.16
N GLN A 5 3.85 5.58 11.44
CA GLN A 5 2.71 4.76 11.85
C GLN A 5 2.20 3.87 10.71
N ALA A 6 2.21 4.38 9.47
CA ALA A 6 1.91 3.59 8.28
C ALA A 6 3.05 2.60 7.91
N LEU A 7 4.29 2.88 8.33
CA LEU A 7 5.45 2.01 8.09
C LEU A 7 5.32 0.64 8.80
N LEU A 8 4.63 0.55 9.95
CA LEU A 8 4.50 -0.74 10.67
C LEU A 8 3.31 -1.60 10.23
N HIS A 9 2.37 -1.05 9.44
CA HIS A 9 1.12 -1.74 9.09
C HIS A 9 0.94 -1.98 7.59
N ASN A 10 1.85 -1.52 6.73
CA ASN A 10 1.63 -1.57 5.28
C ASN A 10 2.53 -2.60 4.57
N LYS A 11 1.90 -3.46 3.77
CA LYS A 11 2.57 -4.46 2.93
C LYS A 11 3.43 -3.83 1.81
N ASN A 12 3.27 -2.54 1.49
CA ASN A 12 4.09 -1.82 0.50
C ASN A 12 4.84 -0.60 1.11
N LEU A 13 5.70 -0.90 2.06
CA LEU A 13 6.53 0.05 2.78
C LEU A 13 7.38 0.94 1.87
N THR A 14 8.02 0.33 0.87
CA THR A 14 8.92 1.00 -0.07
C THR A 14 8.20 2.13 -0.79
N THR A 15 7.02 1.87 -1.33
CA THR A 15 6.30 2.90 -2.09
C THR A 15 5.88 4.05 -1.22
N LEU A 16 5.48 3.78 0.04
CA LEU A 16 5.19 4.85 0.98
C LEU A 16 6.41 5.76 1.17
N VAL A 17 7.60 5.21 1.38
CA VAL A 17 8.85 5.99 1.44
C VAL A 17 9.13 6.70 0.13
N MET A 18 8.83 6.09 -1.02
CA MET A 18 9.01 6.71 -2.33
C MET A 18 8.10 7.93 -2.59
N LEU A 19 7.02 8.09 -1.83
CA LEU A 19 6.16 9.28 -1.88
C LEU A 19 6.70 10.46 -1.07
N SER A 20 7.76 10.25 -0.28
CA SER A 20 8.47 11.29 0.47
C SER A 20 8.80 12.56 -0.35
N PRO A 21 9.22 12.49 -1.62
CA PRO A 21 9.53 13.68 -2.41
C PRO A 21 8.36 14.67 -2.60
N ILE A 22 7.11 14.23 -2.38
CA ILE A 22 5.92 15.11 -2.39
C ILE A 22 6.06 16.25 -1.36
N ILE A 23 6.80 16.04 -0.27
CA ILE A 23 7.06 17.07 0.75
C ILE A 23 7.73 18.32 0.17
N PHE A 24 8.49 18.18 -0.92
CA PHE A 24 9.20 19.31 -1.53
C PHE A 24 8.30 20.16 -2.42
N LEU A 25 7.15 19.62 -2.88
CA LEU A 25 6.27 20.33 -3.80
C LEU A 25 5.74 21.65 -3.23
N PRO A 26 5.11 21.71 -2.03
CA PRO A 26 4.58 22.97 -1.52
C PRO A 26 5.66 24.05 -1.34
N TYR A 27 6.87 23.63 -0.93
CA TYR A 27 8.02 24.51 -0.81
C TYR A 27 8.44 25.10 -2.15
N GLU A 28 8.58 24.26 -3.18
CA GLU A 28 9.00 24.73 -4.50
C GLU A 28 7.92 25.60 -5.18
N PHE A 29 6.64 25.28 -4.98
CA PHE A 29 5.52 26.12 -5.44
C PHE A 29 5.51 27.49 -4.76
N LEU A 30 5.73 27.55 -3.44
CA LEU A 30 5.79 28.83 -2.71
C LEU A 30 7.00 29.66 -3.15
N SER A 31 8.17 29.03 -3.33
CA SER A 31 9.36 29.72 -3.84
C SER A 31 9.11 30.29 -5.23
N LEU A 32 8.50 29.52 -6.13
CA LEU A 32 8.14 29.99 -7.46
C LEU A 32 7.15 31.17 -7.41
N ALA A 33 6.15 31.10 -6.52
CA ALA A 33 5.18 32.17 -6.35
C ALA A 33 5.83 33.47 -5.86
N LEU A 34 6.75 33.39 -4.89
CA LEU A 34 7.51 34.55 -4.42
C LEU A 34 8.41 35.13 -5.50
N ASP A 35 9.10 34.28 -6.27
CA ASP A 35 9.94 34.71 -7.39
C ASP A 35 9.11 35.44 -8.48
N LEU A 36 7.91 34.95 -8.77
CA LEU A 36 6.97 35.58 -9.70
C LEU A 36 6.45 36.94 -9.20
N ILE A 37 6.22 37.09 -7.89
CA ILE A 37 5.76 38.35 -7.28
C ILE A 37 6.88 39.40 -7.31
N HIS A 38 8.11 39.01 -6.99
CA HIS A 38 9.24 39.94 -6.90
C HIS A 38 9.84 40.30 -8.28
N CYS A 39 9.80 39.40 -9.26
CA CYS A 39 10.28 39.67 -10.61
C CYS A 39 9.19 40.26 -11.51
N SER A 40 8.77 41.49 -11.24
CA SER A 40 7.79 42.21 -12.07
C SER A 40 8.32 42.64 -13.44
N GLN A 41 9.64 42.52 -13.71
CA GLN A 41 10.29 43.04 -14.93
C GLN A 41 10.63 41.98 -16.00
N GLY A 42 10.03 40.79 -15.96
CA GLY A 42 10.10 39.80 -17.04
C GLY A 42 10.46 38.39 -16.57
N VAL A 43 9.94 37.38 -17.29
CA VAL A 43 10.16 35.97 -16.96
C VAL A 43 11.62 35.59 -17.23
N SER A 44 12.42 35.51 -16.17
CA SER A 44 13.80 35.02 -16.24
C SER A 44 13.82 33.54 -16.64
N ILE A 45 14.85 33.12 -17.39
CA ILE A 45 15.17 31.71 -17.67
C ILE A 45 15.13 30.85 -16.39
N ARG A 46 15.46 31.45 -15.22
CA ARG A 46 15.38 30.84 -13.90
C ARG A 46 13.98 30.35 -13.53
N VAL A 47 12.97 31.19 -13.73
CA VAL A 47 11.56 30.85 -13.47
C VAL A 47 11.14 29.70 -14.38
N GLY A 48 11.55 29.72 -15.65
CA GLY A 48 11.34 28.62 -16.59
C GLY A 48 11.94 27.29 -16.12
N LEU A 49 13.20 27.29 -15.70
CA LEU A 49 13.87 26.09 -15.18
C LEU A 49 13.20 25.55 -13.91
N GLN A 50 12.78 26.44 -12.99
CA GLN A 50 12.03 26.05 -11.81
C GLN A 50 10.68 25.41 -12.17
N ILE A 51 9.93 25.99 -13.10
CA ILE A 51 8.66 25.42 -13.59
C ILE A 51 8.87 24.03 -14.17
N VAL A 52 9.88 23.84 -15.02
CA VAL A 52 10.22 22.53 -15.59
C VAL A 52 10.54 21.54 -14.49
N ARG A 53 11.38 21.91 -13.53
CA ARG A 53 11.76 21.05 -12.40
C ARG A 53 10.56 20.66 -11.54
N ILE A 54 9.68 21.61 -11.19
CA ILE A 54 8.45 21.34 -10.42
C ILE A 54 7.52 20.42 -11.21
N SER A 55 7.41 20.63 -12.52
CA SER A 55 6.60 19.80 -13.41
C SER A 55 7.12 18.36 -13.48
N VAL A 56 8.44 18.18 -13.62
CA VAL A 56 9.09 16.86 -13.63
C VAL A 56 8.94 16.16 -12.28
N LEU A 57 9.15 16.87 -11.17
CA LEU A 57 8.95 16.33 -9.82
C LEU A 57 7.50 15.89 -9.61
N THR A 58 6.54 16.75 -9.98
CA THR A 58 5.10 16.45 -9.87
C THR A 58 4.74 15.24 -10.71
N LEU A 59 5.17 15.21 -11.98
CA LEU A 59 4.91 14.09 -12.89
C LEU A 59 5.52 12.79 -12.35
N ALA A 60 6.75 12.82 -11.84
CA ALA A 60 7.40 11.67 -11.25
C ALA A 60 6.62 11.14 -10.02
N CYS A 61 6.19 12.02 -9.11
CA CYS A 61 5.35 11.64 -7.98
C CYS A 61 4.00 11.07 -8.43
N VAL A 62 3.38 11.65 -9.46
CA VAL A 62 2.12 11.14 -10.04
C VAL A 62 2.34 9.74 -10.63
N VAL A 63 3.43 9.49 -11.36
CA VAL A 63 3.72 8.15 -11.89
C VAL A 63 3.96 7.14 -10.76
N ILE A 64 4.67 7.52 -9.69
CA ILE A 64 4.84 6.63 -8.51
C ILE A 64 3.48 6.21 -7.96
N LEU A 65 2.52 7.15 -7.87
CA LEU A 65 1.16 6.92 -7.40
C LEU A 65 0.30 6.12 -8.38
N LEU A 66 0.38 6.41 -9.68
CA LEU A 66 -0.41 5.73 -10.72
C LEU A 66 0.01 4.28 -10.89
N VAL A 67 1.31 4.01 -10.76
CA VAL A 67 1.85 2.65 -10.81
C VAL A 67 1.70 1.95 -9.46
N GLU A 68 1.35 2.67 -8.40
CA GLU A 68 1.08 2.08 -7.11
C GLU A 68 -0.31 1.44 -7.07
N TYR A 69 -0.32 0.12 -7.19
CA TYR A 69 -1.54 -0.67 -7.25
C TYR A 69 -1.79 -1.46 -5.96
N ARG A 70 -1.20 -1.16 -4.79
CA ARG A 70 -1.42 -1.97 -3.57
C ARG A 70 -1.71 -1.19 -2.31
N LEU A 71 -1.37 0.09 -2.25
CA LEU A 71 -1.73 0.92 -1.10
C LEU A 71 -3.26 0.95 -0.93
N LYS A 72 -3.75 0.56 0.26
CA LYS A 72 -5.16 0.73 0.63
C LYS A 72 -5.51 2.22 0.57
N ILE A 73 -6.74 2.53 0.13
CA ILE A 73 -7.21 3.90 -0.10
C ILE A 73 -6.99 4.81 1.10
N THR A 74 -7.28 4.30 2.29
CA THR A 74 -7.17 5.04 3.56
C THR A 74 -5.74 5.49 3.83
N PHE A 75 -4.75 4.62 3.60
CA PHE A 75 -3.34 4.94 3.80
C PHE A 75 -2.81 5.90 2.73
N LEU A 76 -3.25 5.75 1.48
CA LEU A 76 -2.85 6.66 0.42
C LEU A 76 -3.29 8.09 0.74
N LYS A 77 -4.57 8.27 1.12
CA LYS A 77 -5.13 9.57 1.50
C LYS A 77 -4.37 10.19 2.67
N SER A 78 -4.18 9.45 3.76
CA SER A 78 -3.51 9.99 4.95
C SER A 78 -2.04 10.34 4.67
N SER A 79 -1.34 9.53 3.89
CA SER A 79 0.07 9.74 3.56
C SER A 79 0.28 10.96 2.68
N LEU A 80 -0.56 11.13 1.64
CA LEU A 80 -0.50 12.30 0.75
C LEU A 80 -0.74 13.60 1.52
N TRP A 81 -1.80 13.66 2.33
CA TRP A 81 -2.07 14.84 3.17
C TRP A 81 -0.95 15.12 4.15
N THR A 82 -0.37 14.08 4.74
CA THR A 82 0.77 14.25 5.65
C THR A 82 1.98 14.86 4.95
N MET A 83 2.33 14.39 3.75
CA MET A 83 3.46 14.93 2.99
C MET A 83 3.23 16.38 2.55
N LEU A 84 2.03 16.69 2.06
CA LEU A 84 1.67 18.05 1.63
C LEU A 84 1.65 19.03 2.80
N SER A 85 1.06 18.64 3.94
CA SER A 85 1.03 19.48 5.14
C SER A 85 2.43 19.70 5.71
N ALA A 86 3.28 18.66 5.74
CA ALA A 86 4.67 18.80 6.18
C ALA A 86 5.48 19.72 5.25
N GLY A 87 5.28 19.61 3.94
CA GLY A 87 5.89 20.49 2.96
C GLY A 87 5.44 21.94 3.11
N THR A 88 4.14 22.15 3.33
CA THR A 88 3.55 23.48 3.54
C THR A 88 4.08 24.11 4.81
N ALA A 89 4.15 23.37 5.92
CA ALA A 89 4.72 23.85 7.17
C ALA A 89 6.18 24.28 7.01
N ARG A 90 6.98 23.51 6.27
CA ARG A 90 8.37 23.86 5.94
C ARG A 90 8.45 25.14 5.10
N ALA A 91 7.58 25.28 4.10
CA ALA A 91 7.52 26.45 3.24
C ALA A 91 7.16 27.72 4.04
N LEU A 92 6.13 27.64 4.88
CA LEU A 92 5.69 28.76 5.74
C LEU A 92 6.74 29.15 6.77
N ARG A 93 7.40 28.17 7.40
CA ARG A 93 8.49 28.42 8.36
C ARG A 93 9.60 29.25 7.73
N ARG A 94 9.98 28.93 6.49
CA ARG A 94 11.00 29.67 5.77
C ARG A 94 10.59 31.12 5.47
N VAL A 95 9.34 31.31 5.03
CA VAL A 95 8.83 32.67 4.81
C VAL A 95 8.81 33.47 6.11
N ALA A 96 8.42 32.83 7.22
CA ALA A 96 8.45 33.45 8.54
C ALA A 96 9.88 33.79 8.99
N SER A 97 10.86 32.91 8.75
CA SER A 97 12.26 33.21 9.09
C SER A 97 12.87 34.32 8.25
N GLU A 98 12.43 34.46 6.99
CA GLU A 98 12.87 35.56 6.11
C GLU A 98 12.24 36.92 6.52
N HIS A 99 11.06 36.93 7.13
CA HIS A 99 10.36 38.17 7.51
C HIS A 99 10.54 38.58 8.98
N ASP A 100 10.74 37.63 9.88
CA ASP A 100 10.79 37.86 11.33
C ASP A 100 11.76 36.89 12.02
N SER A 101 13.05 37.05 11.73
CA SER A 101 14.10 36.17 12.26
C SER A 101 14.29 36.32 13.77
N GLU A 102 13.93 37.46 14.36
CA GLU A 102 14.11 37.77 15.78
C GLU A 102 13.07 37.07 16.66
N ASN A 103 11.81 36.98 16.23
CA ASN A 103 10.72 36.39 17.02
C ASN A 103 10.49 34.89 16.76
N LEU A 104 11.39 34.21 16.06
CA LEU A 104 11.24 32.77 15.84
C LEU A 104 11.23 32.02 17.19
N PRO A 105 10.20 31.17 17.43
CA PRO A 105 10.10 30.39 18.65
C PRO A 105 11.35 29.55 18.87
N THR A 106 11.73 29.39 20.15
CA THR A 106 12.86 28.53 20.50
C THR A 106 12.60 27.10 20.03
N ARG A 107 13.65 26.35 19.71
CA ARG A 107 13.56 24.93 19.29
C ARG A 107 12.66 24.09 20.22
N ARG A 108 12.67 24.42 21.50
CA ARG A 108 11.84 23.77 22.52
C ARG A 108 10.35 24.09 22.34
N GLU A 109 10.01 25.36 22.12
CA GLU A 109 8.63 25.81 21.86
C GLU A 109 8.08 25.23 20.56
N GLU A 110 8.87 25.22 19.48
CA GLU A 110 8.48 24.58 18.23
C GLU A 110 8.16 23.09 18.42
N THR A 111 9.03 22.38 19.14
CA THR A 111 8.83 20.95 19.43
C THR A 111 7.55 20.74 20.23
N PHE A 112 7.26 21.60 21.21
CA PHE A 112 6.01 21.55 21.97
C PHE A 112 4.78 21.87 21.10
N CYS A 113 4.87 22.84 20.18
CA CYS A 113 3.79 23.13 19.23
C CYS A 113 3.53 21.95 18.28
N PHE A 114 4.57 21.31 17.75
CA PHE A 114 4.42 20.12 16.91
C PHE A 114 3.83 18.94 17.69
N LEU A 115 4.28 18.72 18.93
CA LEU A 115 3.71 17.71 19.83
C LEU A 115 2.23 18.00 20.12
N GLY A 116 1.89 19.25 20.43
CA GLY A 116 0.52 19.69 20.70
C GLY A 116 -0.39 19.53 19.48
N ALA A 117 0.04 20.03 18.33
CA ALA A 117 -0.69 19.91 17.07
C ALA A 117 -0.87 18.44 16.67
N GLY A 118 0.19 17.62 16.74
CA GLY A 118 0.10 16.19 16.47
C GLY A 118 -0.87 15.47 17.42
N SER A 119 -0.87 15.84 18.69
CA SER A 119 -1.77 15.29 19.72
C SER A 119 -3.23 15.73 19.57
N ILE A 120 -3.51 16.83 18.87
CA ILE A 120 -4.88 17.29 18.57
C ILE A 120 -5.37 16.73 17.22
N ILE A 121 -4.52 16.79 16.19
CA ILE A 121 -4.86 16.34 14.84
C ILE A 121 -5.11 14.84 14.81
N ALA A 122 -4.34 14.03 15.55
CA ALA A 122 -4.55 12.58 15.55
C ALA A 122 -5.93 12.19 16.09
N PRO A 123 -6.40 12.64 17.27
CA PRO A 123 -7.77 12.42 17.73
C PRO A 123 -8.83 12.98 16.80
N VAL A 124 -8.67 14.21 16.28
CA VAL A 124 -9.65 14.81 15.34
C VAL A 124 -9.76 13.99 14.06
N TRP A 125 -8.64 13.52 13.51
CA TRP A 125 -8.62 12.64 12.36
C TRP A 125 -9.30 11.30 12.67
N ILE A 126 -8.97 10.70 13.81
CA ILE A 126 -9.62 9.48 14.31
C ILE A 126 -11.14 9.67 14.37
N LEU A 127 -11.62 10.74 15.01
CA LEU A 127 -13.04 11.09 15.12
C LEU A 127 -13.69 11.36 13.76
N ALA A 128 -13.02 12.07 12.85
CA ALA A 128 -13.52 12.32 11.50
C ALA A 128 -13.61 11.03 10.65
N THR A 129 -12.76 10.04 10.94
CA THR A 129 -12.79 8.72 10.31
C THR A 129 -13.69 7.69 11.00
N GLN A 130 -14.29 8.02 12.17
CA GLN A 130 -15.15 7.09 12.93
C GLN A 130 -16.40 6.61 12.18
N HIS A 131 -16.81 7.29 11.10
CA HIS A 131 -17.91 6.80 10.25
C HIS A 131 -17.54 5.58 9.42
N ASP A 132 -16.26 5.17 9.38
CA ASP A 132 -15.87 3.86 8.88
C ASP A 132 -15.53 2.92 10.05
N PRO A 133 -16.48 2.07 10.52
CA PRO A 133 -16.25 1.13 11.63
C PRO A 133 -15.07 0.16 11.39
N ARG A 134 -14.54 0.10 10.16
CA ARG A 134 -13.41 -0.74 9.77
C ARG A 134 -12.06 -0.12 10.13
N ALA A 135 -11.94 1.21 10.20
CA ALA A 135 -10.67 1.89 10.50
C ALA A 135 -10.16 1.59 11.92
N PHE A 136 -11.06 1.23 12.84
CA PHE A 136 -10.73 0.86 14.22
C PHE A 136 -10.55 -0.64 14.44
N ALA A 137 -11.06 -1.51 13.56
CA ALA A 137 -10.86 -2.94 13.68
C ALA A 137 -9.36 -3.30 13.63
N ASP A 138 -8.61 -2.63 12.75
CA ASP A 138 -7.15 -2.78 12.65
C ASP A 138 -6.40 -2.28 13.91
N PHE A 139 -6.93 -1.26 14.59
CA PHE A 139 -6.33 -0.70 15.82
C PHE A 139 -6.68 -1.50 17.08
N LYS A 140 -7.86 -2.12 17.13
CA LYS A 140 -8.36 -2.83 18.32
C LYS A 140 -7.54 -4.07 18.67
N TYR A 141 -6.74 -4.56 17.72
CA TYR A 141 -5.98 -5.80 17.89
C TYR A 141 -4.50 -5.69 17.50
N ALA A 142 -4.02 -4.52 17.03
CA ALA A 142 -2.58 -4.32 16.83
C ALA A 142 -1.82 -4.71 18.11
N PRO A 143 -0.76 -5.55 18.04
CA PRO A 143 -0.06 -5.98 19.24
C PRO A 143 0.34 -4.76 20.05
N LEU A 144 -0.04 -4.71 21.33
CA LEU A 144 0.25 -3.58 22.22
C LEU A 144 1.73 -3.17 22.15
N THR A 145 2.62 -4.16 21.94
CA THR A 145 4.06 -3.97 21.72
C THR A 145 4.37 -3.12 20.48
N VAL A 146 3.72 -3.36 19.35
CA VAL A 146 3.89 -2.58 18.11
C VAL A 146 3.39 -1.15 18.31
N MET A 147 2.26 -0.97 19.00
CA MET A 147 1.75 0.36 19.36
C MET A 147 2.70 1.11 20.30
N ILE A 148 3.25 0.44 21.32
CA ILE A 148 4.24 1.01 22.24
C ILE A 148 5.52 1.39 21.49
N VAL A 149 6.06 0.49 20.67
CA VAL A 149 7.27 0.77 19.86
C VAL A 149 7.03 1.95 18.93
N ASN A 150 5.85 2.03 18.29
CA ASN A 150 5.46 3.18 17.48
C ASN A 150 5.38 4.47 18.30
N ALA A 151 4.72 4.45 19.46
CA ALA A 151 4.56 5.62 20.32
C ALA A 151 5.92 6.10 20.86
N VAL A 152 6.79 5.19 21.29
CA VAL A 152 8.13 5.50 21.77
C VAL A 152 9.00 6.03 20.63
N SER A 153 9.03 5.36 19.47
CA SER A 153 9.80 5.82 18.31
C SER A 153 9.34 7.20 17.84
N THR A 154 8.03 7.43 17.84
CA THR A 154 7.42 8.73 17.51
C THR A 154 7.79 9.80 18.55
N THR A 155 7.72 9.47 19.84
CA THR A 155 8.10 10.38 20.94
C THR A 155 9.59 10.73 20.87
N VAL A 156 10.45 9.75 20.60
CA VAL A 156 11.89 9.96 20.44
C VAL A 156 12.18 10.83 19.21
N ALA A 157 11.53 10.58 18.06
CA ALA A 157 11.68 11.43 16.87
C ALA A 157 11.25 12.88 17.12
N LEU A 158 10.18 13.07 17.91
CA LEU A 158 9.70 14.40 18.32
C LEU A 158 10.68 15.08 19.28
N LEU A 159 11.14 14.38 20.33
CA LEU A 159 12.08 14.92 21.31
C LEU A 159 13.43 15.28 20.68
N LEU A 160 13.87 14.53 19.67
CA LEU A 160 15.10 14.83 18.93
C LEU A 160 14.92 16.01 17.95
N GLY A 161 13.69 16.42 17.65
CA GLY A 161 13.37 17.43 16.62
C GLY A 161 13.87 17.04 15.22
N ARG A 162 14.07 15.74 15.00
CA ARG A 162 14.65 15.17 13.78
C ARG A 162 13.82 13.97 13.36
N SER A 163 13.21 14.04 12.19
CA SER A 163 12.68 12.83 11.56
C SER A 163 13.85 12.11 10.89
N ILE A 164 13.91 10.78 11.03
CA ILE A 164 14.90 9.93 10.32
C ILE A 164 14.78 10.13 8.80
N ILE A 165 13.58 10.45 8.32
CA ILE A 165 13.28 10.65 6.91
C ILE A 165 13.56 12.10 6.48
N PHE A 166 13.44 13.07 7.40
CA PHE A 166 13.60 14.50 7.11
C PHE A 166 14.12 15.28 8.32
N SER A 167 15.22 16.01 8.16
CA SER A 167 15.61 17.00 9.16
C SER A 167 14.71 18.23 9.06
N LEU A 168 13.80 18.42 10.03
CA LEU A 168 13.03 19.67 10.18
C LEU A 168 13.86 20.81 10.79
N ASN A 169 15.04 20.49 11.32
CA ASN A 169 15.90 21.46 11.96
C ASN A 169 16.71 22.20 10.88
N GLU A 170 16.31 23.41 10.51
CA GLU A 170 17.23 24.42 9.96
C GLU A 170 18.00 24.98 11.15
N ASP A 171 19.29 24.66 11.25
CA ASP A 171 20.09 25.18 12.36
C ASP A 171 20.41 26.64 12.03
N ARG A 172 20.13 27.52 12.99
CA ARG A 172 20.29 28.98 12.98
C ARG A 172 21.78 29.40 12.93
N LEU A 173 22.55 28.85 11.99
CA LEU A 173 23.96 29.15 11.77
C LEU A 173 24.06 30.26 10.72
N ASP A 174 24.68 31.38 11.12
CA ASP A 174 24.93 32.62 10.39
C ASP A 174 24.71 32.59 8.86
N GLU A 175 23.80 33.44 8.38
CA GLU A 175 23.24 33.57 7.02
C GLU A 175 24.27 33.53 5.86
N VAL A 176 25.55 33.82 6.13
CA VAL A 176 26.60 33.90 5.10
C VAL A 176 27.19 32.52 4.76
N VAL A 177 27.09 31.54 5.66
CA VAL A 177 27.60 30.17 5.43
C VAL A 177 26.47 29.25 4.89
N GLU A 178 25.24 29.73 4.85
CA GLU A 178 24.02 28.91 4.77
C GLU A 178 23.78 28.24 3.41
N ASP A 179 24.06 28.91 2.29
CA ASP A 179 23.70 28.40 0.95
C ASP A 179 24.46 27.11 0.58
N SER A 180 25.75 27.00 0.94
CA SER A 180 26.56 25.81 0.66
C SER A 180 26.13 24.61 1.53
N TYR A 181 25.70 24.88 2.77
CA TYR A 181 25.26 23.82 3.70
C TYR A 181 23.82 23.38 3.40
N ALA A 182 22.97 24.26 2.87
CA ALA A 182 21.62 23.92 2.45
C ALA A 182 21.60 22.90 1.30
N ALA A 183 22.44 23.09 0.28
CA ALA A 183 22.58 22.14 -0.83
C ALA A 183 23.10 20.78 -0.35
N LEU A 184 24.14 20.78 0.49
CA LEU A 184 24.70 19.56 1.09
C LEU A 184 23.67 18.82 1.95
N ARG A 185 22.83 19.55 2.69
CA ARG A 185 21.77 18.99 3.53
C ARG A 185 20.65 18.38 2.71
N ARG A 186 20.19 19.03 1.62
CA ARG A 186 19.22 18.42 0.70
C ARG A 186 19.77 17.14 0.08
N TRP A 187 21.04 17.15 -0.32
CA TRP A 187 21.70 15.95 -0.84
C TRP A 187 21.75 14.83 0.21
N HIS A 188 22.10 15.15 1.45
CA HIS A 188 22.06 14.21 2.57
C HIS A 188 20.65 13.63 2.79
N ASP A 189 19.60 14.47 2.80
CA ASP A 189 18.21 14.00 2.92
C ASP A 189 17.84 13.04 1.78
N GLY A 190 18.25 13.36 0.53
CA GLY A 190 18.04 12.48 -0.62
C GLY A 190 18.75 11.14 -0.49
N VAL A 191 20.00 11.13 0.01
CA VAL A 191 20.77 9.91 0.27
C VAL A 191 20.12 9.07 1.38
N VAL A 192 19.66 9.70 2.46
CA VAL A 192 18.94 9.00 3.54
C VAL A 192 17.64 8.39 3.02
N LEU A 193 16.88 9.11 2.19
CA LEU A 193 15.68 8.57 1.55
C LEU A 193 15.98 7.37 0.66
N MET A 194 17.08 7.42 -0.12
CA MET A 194 17.53 6.27 -0.89
C MET A 194 17.89 5.08 0.01
N ILE A 195 18.63 5.30 1.10
CA ILE A 195 18.99 4.23 2.04
C ILE A 195 17.73 3.63 2.66
N VAL A 196 16.84 4.44 3.21
CA VAL A 196 15.61 3.97 3.88
C VAL A 196 14.72 3.21 2.91
N SER A 197 14.52 3.72 1.70
CA SER A 197 13.73 3.04 0.67
C SER A 197 14.40 1.73 0.21
N GLY A 198 15.72 1.70 0.06
CA GLY A 198 16.47 0.49 -0.29
C GLY A 198 16.42 -0.58 0.81
N VAL A 199 16.56 -0.19 2.07
CA VAL A 199 16.43 -1.09 3.23
C VAL A 199 15.00 -1.60 3.37
N ALA A 200 14.00 -0.73 3.25
CA ALA A 200 12.59 -1.11 3.26
C ALA A 200 12.30 -2.13 2.15
N ASN A 201 12.82 -1.89 0.94
CA ASN A 201 12.67 -2.79 -0.18
C ASN A 201 13.35 -4.14 0.06
N CYS A 202 14.61 -4.16 0.50
CA CYS A 202 15.31 -5.39 0.85
C CYS A 202 14.60 -6.16 1.97
N SER A 203 14.11 -5.48 3.00
CA SER A 203 13.36 -6.12 4.08
C SER A 203 12.08 -6.77 3.56
N LEU A 204 11.32 -6.08 2.69
CA LEU A 204 10.12 -6.65 2.08
C LEU A 204 10.44 -7.83 1.17
N VAL A 205 11.51 -7.74 0.37
CA VAL A 205 11.99 -8.86 -0.45
C VAL A 205 12.36 -10.05 0.42
N LEU A 206 13.03 -9.84 1.56
CA LEU A 206 13.41 -10.94 2.46
C LEU A 206 12.20 -11.53 3.19
N SER A 207 11.22 -10.71 3.58
CA SER A 207 10.04 -11.16 4.33
C SER A 207 8.93 -11.75 3.46
N ILE A 208 8.69 -11.20 2.27
CA ILE A 208 7.56 -11.55 1.38
C ILE A 208 8.08 -12.20 0.08
N ARG A 209 9.39 -12.45 -0.03
CA ARG A 209 10.10 -13.02 -1.20
C ARG A 209 10.07 -12.15 -2.47
N ARG A 210 9.31 -11.05 -2.49
CA ARG A 210 9.26 -10.07 -3.58
C ARG A 210 8.75 -8.73 -3.06
N SER A 211 9.35 -7.61 -3.48
CA SER A 211 8.76 -6.29 -3.27
C SER A 211 7.85 -5.92 -4.44
N TYR A 212 6.86 -5.10 -4.12
CA TYR A 212 5.83 -4.65 -5.05
C TYR A 212 6.23 -3.45 -5.90
N THR A 213 7.47 -2.98 -5.71
CA THR A 213 7.97 -1.80 -6.41
C THR A 213 8.37 -2.15 -7.84
N SER A 214 7.75 -1.47 -8.79
CA SER A 214 7.98 -1.63 -10.22
C SER A 214 9.17 -0.80 -10.72
N TRP A 215 9.74 -1.16 -11.87
CA TRP A 215 10.83 -0.40 -12.48
C TRP A 215 10.46 1.08 -12.78
N PRO A 216 9.24 1.44 -13.23
CA PRO A 216 8.88 2.84 -13.43
C PRO A 216 8.84 3.63 -12.12
N GLN A 217 8.41 3.00 -11.01
CA GLN A 217 8.45 3.63 -9.69
C GLN A 217 9.89 3.91 -9.25
N PHE A 218 10.81 2.96 -9.48
CA PHE A 218 12.23 3.17 -9.20
C PHE A 218 12.82 4.34 -10.01
N CYS A 219 12.57 4.39 -11.32
CA CYS A 219 13.06 5.46 -12.19
C CYS A 219 12.47 6.83 -11.78
N CYS A 220 11.16 6.89 -11.56
CA CYS A 220 10.49 8.13 -11.17
C CYS A 220 10.92 8.60 -9.79
N PHE A 221 11.15 7.69 -8.83
CA PHE A 221 11.67 8.05 -7.53
C PHE A 221 13.08 8.66 -7.61
N ALA A 222 13.97 8.07 -8.42
CA ALA A 222 15.29 8.63 -8.65
C ALA A 222 15.21 10.04 -9.30
N ILE A 223 14.34 10.21 -10.31
CA ILE A 223 14.10 11.52 -10.94
C ILE A 223 13.54 12.54 -9.93
N ALA A 224 12.58 12.14 -9.11
CA ALA A 224 11.98 13.00 -8.08
C ALA A 224 13.04 13.44 -7.06
N LEU A 225 13.91 12.53 -6.61
CA LEU A 225 15.01 12.86 -5.71
C LEU A 225 16.04 13.78 -6.37
N LEU A 226 16.41 13.54 -7.62
CA LEU A 226 17.31 14.44 -8.36
C LEU A 226 16.70 15.85 -8.43
N CYS A 227 15.41 15.98 -8.78
CA CYS A 227 14.73 17.27 -8.83
C CYS A 227 14.67 17.96 -7.46
N ALA A 228 14.39 17.21 -6.38
CA ALA A 228 14.31 17.74 -5.02
C ALA A 228 15.68 18.15 -4.46
N THR A 229 16.75 17.42 -4.79
CA THR A 229 18.10 17.65 -4.26
C THR A 229 18.88 18.71 -5.03
N LEU A 230 18.65 18.83 -6.34
CA LEU A 230 19.40 19.78 -7.19
C LEU A 230 19.16 21.26 -6.84
N GLY A 231 18.11 21.57 -6.06
CA GLY A 231 17.83 22.91 -5.56
C GLY A 231 17.63 23.97 -6.65
N PRO A 232 17.11 25.16 -6.32
CA PRO A 232 17.27 26.30 -7.19
C PRO A 232 18.78 26.60 -7.21
N TRP A 233 19.42 26.54 -8.38
CA TRP A 233 20.77 27.08 -8.57
C TRP A 233 20.70 28.59 -8.26
N ARG A 234 20.88 28.95 -6.99
CA ARG A 234 21.16 30.33 -6.59
C ARG A 234 22.59 30.60 -7.05
N ALA A 235 22.72 31.07 -8.29
CA ALA A 235 23.88 31.88 -8.65
C ALA A 235 23.84 33.08 -7.71
N SER A 236 24.60 32.96 -6.63
CA SER A 236 24.73 34.01 -5.62
C SER A 236 25.20 35.28 -6.34
N ARG A 237 24.38 36.34 -6.26
CA ARG A 237 24.78 37.76 -6.37
C ARG A 237 24.97 38.47 -7.71
N ASP A 238 24.51 37.99 -8.87
CA ASP A 238 24.53 38.83 -10.10
C ASP A 238 23.27 39.68 -10.32
N CYS A 239 22.52 39.99 -9.26
CA CYS A 239 21.47 41.02 -9.31
C CYS A 239 21.67 42.04 -8.20
N GLN A 240 22.92 42.44 -7.93
CA GLN A 240 23.11 43.82 -7.48
C GLN A 240 22.78 44.69 -8.71
N PRO A 241 21.78 45.58 -8.65
CA PRO A 241 21.69 46.62 -9.66
C PRO A 241 23.05 47.34 -9.67
N ASP A 242 23.56 47.66 -10.85
CA ASP A 242 24.74 48.51 -11.08
C ASP A 242 24.51 49.90 -10.42
N GLY A 243 24.50 49.95 -9.10
CA GLY A 243 24.74 51.15 -8.33
C GLY A 243 26.25 51.20 -8.16
N GLU A 244 26.88 52.15 -8.87
CA GLU A 244 28.26 52.56 -8.65
C GLU A 244 28.57 52.63 -7.16
N VAL A 245 29.15 51.56 -6.59
CA VAL A 245 29.86 51.66 -5.33
C VAL A 245 31.20 52.30 -5.68
N THR A 246 31.21 53.63 -5.68
CA THR A 246 32.43 54.44 -5.70
C THR A 246 33.35 53.97 -4.58
N ALA A 247 34.46 53.35 -4.97
CA ALA A 247 35.49 52.79 -4.11
C ALA A 247 36.37 53.85 -3.42
N TYR A 248 35.82 54.98 -2.96
CA TYR A 248 36.59 56.11 -2.43
C TYR A 248 36.24 56.60 -1.01
N GLU A 249 35.44 55.87 -0.22
CA GLU A 249 35.25 56.21 1.20
C GLU A 249 35.72 55.07 2.12
N LEU A 250 37.02 54.81 2.13
CA LEU A 250 37.64 54.04 3.22
C LEU A 250 39.15 54.31 3.37
N VAL A 251 39.54 55.58 3.28
CA VAL A 251 40.83 56.05 3.83
C VAL A 251 40.65 57.48 4.35
N GLU A 252 39.94 57.65 5.46
CA GLU A 252 40.25 58.76 6.36
C GLU A 252 39.76 58.48 7.79
N SER A 253 40.62 58.79 8.76
CA SER A 253 40.47 58.63 10.21
C SER A 253 40.70 57.23 10.81
N MET A 254 41.95 56.74 10.73
CA MET A 254 42.54 55.97 11.85
C MET A 254 43.54 56.88 12.56
N SER A 255 43.19 57.28 13.79
CA SER A 255 44.13 57.87 14.75
C SER A 255 44.74 56.72 15.58
N PRO A 256 46.06 56.67 15.77
CA PRO A 256 46.71 55.52 16.41
C PRO A 256 46.80 55.73 17.92
N THR A 257 45.90 55.12 18.69
CA THR A 257 46.10 54.94 20.14
C THR A 257 45.29 53.76 20.67
N SER A 258 45.84 52.55 20.56
CA SER A 258 45.75 51.49 21.59
C SER A 258 46.61 50.31 21.17
N LEU A 259 47.68 50.06 21.93
CA LEU A 259 48.62 48.95 21.76
C LEU A 259 48.06 47.60 22.28
N GLU A 260 46.73 47.40 22.28
CA GLU A 260 46.08 46.18 22.80
C GLU A 260 45.30 45.39 21.72
N ASP A 261 45.15 45.89 20.49
CA ASP A 261 44.34 45.21 19.45
C ASP A 261 45.11 44.26 18.53
N GLU A 262 46.45 44.33 18.47
CA GLU A 262 47.25 43.37 17.66
C GLU A 262 47.16 41.94 18.21
N GLU A 263 46.99 41.78 19.52
CA GLU A 263 46.91 40.45 20.15
C GLU A 263 45.53 39.80 19.89
N ALA A 264 44.45 40.58 19.88
CA ALA A 264 43.11 40.10 19.53
C ALA A 264 42.99 39.70 18.05
N GLU A 265 43.58 40.48 17.16
CA GLU A 265 43.58 40.18 15.72
C GLU A 265 44.45 38.95 15.40
N HIS A 266 45.59 38.78 16.09
CA HIS A 266 46.44 37.60 15.95
C HIS A 266 45.81 36.34 16.55
N VAL A 267 45.09 36.44 17.67
CA VAL A 267 44.30 35.33 18.23
C VAL A 267 43.13 34.94 17.31
N LEU A 268 42.47 35.91 16.68
CA LEU A 268 41.41 35.63 15.71
C LEU A 268 41.96 34.97 14.45
N ARG A 269 43.05 35.49 13.87
CA ARG A 269 43.71 34.89 12.69
C ARG A 269 44.31 33.51 12.99
N SER A 270 44.85 33.29 14.18
CA SER A 270 45.39 31.98 14.58
C SER A 270 44.28 30.95 14.86
N LYS A 271 43.14 31.35 15.46
CA LYS A 271 41.95 30.49 15.56
C LYS A 271 41.38 30.16 14.19
N VAL A 272 41.29 31.14 13.29
CA VAL A 272 40.84 30.92 11.90
C VAL A 272 41.80 29.97 11.17
N ARG A 273 43.13 30.14 11.29
CA ARG A 273 44.11 29.21 10.70
C ARG A 273 44.08 27.82 11.32
N ALA A 274 43.99 27.69 12.65
CA ALA A 274 43.92 26.39 13.32
C ALA A 274 42.62 25.64 12.97
N GLN A 275 41.51 26.35 12.86
CA GLN A 275 40.23 25.81 12.40
C GLN A 275 40.28 25.42 10.91
N GLN A 276 40.95 26.22 10.08
CA GLN A 276 41.14 25.95 8.65
C GLN A 276 42.12 24.80 8.38
N GLN A 277 43.12 24.59 9.24
CA GLN A 277 44.11 23.52 9.15
C GLN A 277 43.59 22.19 9.72
N CYS A 278 42.64 22.22 10.67
CA CYS A 278 41.90 21.02 11.12
C CYS A 278 40.83 20.58 10.08
N LEU A 279 40.31 21.52 9.29
CA LEU A 279 39.37 21.21 8.21
C LEU A 279 40.03 20.48 7.02
N THR A 280 41.33 20.65 6.77
CA THR A 280 42.02 20.06 5.59
C THR A 280 42.40 18.59 5.78
N THR A 281 42.82 18.15 6.97
CA THR A 281 43.08 16.72 7.25
C THR A 281 41.78 15.89 7.32
N SER A 282 40.68 16.52 7.72
CA SER A 282 39.33 15.93 7.73
C SER A 282 38.68 15.82 6.34
N LYS A 283 39.17 16.54 5.32
CA LYS A 283 38.62 16.47 3.95
C LYS A 283 38.87 15.12 3.28
N SER A 284 40.08 14.54 3.43
CA SER A 284 40.43 13.25 2.83
C SER A 284 39.53 12.11 3.34
N TRP A 285 39.33 12.04 4.66
CA TRP A 285 38.44 11.05 5.28
C TRP A 285 36.98 11.26 4.87
N ARG A 286 36.49 12.51 4.85
CA ARG A 286 35.11 12.79 4.42
C ARG A 286 34.86 12.39 2.96
N HIS A 287 35.81 12.60 2.06
CA HIS A 287 35.68 12.15 0.67
C HIS A 287 35.64 10.62 0.58
N ALA A 288 36.51 9.90 1.28
CA ALA A 288 36.51 8.44 1.30
C ALA A 288 35.20 7.84 1.86
N TRP A 289 34.67 8.40 2.95
CA TRP A 289 33.38 7.97 3.51
C TRP A 289 32.20 8.33 2.60
N SER A 290 32.27 9.46 1.88
CA SER A 290 31.24 9.83 0.91
C SER A 290 31.21 8.89 -0.31
N THR A 291 32.37 8.50 -0.84
CA THR A 291 32.44 7.59 -1.99
C THR A 291 32.03 6.17 -1.60
N LEU A 292 32.48 5.67 -0.45
CA LEU A 292 32.03 4.39 0.10
C LEU A 292 30.53 4.37 0.36
N GLY A 293 29.96 5.46 0.90
CA GLY A 293 28.53 5.61 1.12
C GLY A 293 27.73 5.53 -0.18
N VAL A 294 28.14 6.26 -1.23
CA VAL A 294 27.48 6.21 -2.54
C VAL A 294 27.55 4.82 -3.15
N VAL A 295 28.69 4.13 -3.08
CA VAL A 295 28.84 2.75 -3.57
C VAL A 295 27.93 1.80 -2.77
N ALA A 296 27.87 1.93 -1.45
CA ALA A 296 27.00 1.10 -0.62
C ALA A 296 25.51 1.30 -0.97
N VAL A 297 25.08 2.55 -1.19
CA VAL A 297 23.71 2.85 -1.65
C VAL A 297 23.46 2.25 -3.03
N ALA A 298 24.39 2.43 -3.98
CA ALA A 298 24.25 1.88 -5.31
C ALA A 298 24.14 0.34 -5.29
N LEU A 299 24.95 -0.35 -4.48
CA LEU A 299 24.89 -1.80 -4.29
C LEU A 299 23.59 -2.25 -3.63
N LEU A 300 23.11 -1.53 -2.60
CA LEU A 300 21.83 -1.80 -1.95
C LEU A 300 20.68 -1.73 -2.97
N TRP A 301 20.71 -0.72 -3.83
CA TRP A 301 19.70 -0.51 -4.88
C TRP A 301 19.81 -1.51 -6.02
N ALA A 302 21.02 -1.81 -6.47
CA ALA A 302 21.26 -2.85 -7.47
C ALA A 302 20.78 -4.21 -6.96
N GLY A 303 21.08 -4.57 -5.71
CA GLY A 303 20.56 -5.76 -5.06
C GLY A 303 19.03 -5.75 -4.98
N SER A 304 18.44 -4.65 -4.49
CA SER A 304 16.99 -4.45 -4.44
C SER A 304 16.29 -4.66 -5.79
N VAL A 305 16.83 -4.09 -6.86
CA VAL A 305 16.30 -4.22 -8.22
C VAL A 305 16.50 -5.64 -8.75
N ALA A 306 17.70 -6.21 -8.57
CA ALA A 306 18.00 -7.58 -8.96
C ALA A 306 17.03 -8.54 -8.30
N PHE A 307 16.87 -8.53 -6.98
CA PHE A 307 15.95 -9.43 -6.29
C PHE A 307 14.48 -9.25 -6.69
N ASN A 308 14.04 -8.02 -7.00
CA ASN A 308 12.66 -7.79 -7.45
C ASN A 308 12.38 -8.33 -8.87
N ILE A 309 13.37 -8.23 -9.75
CA ILE A 309 13.23 -8.60 -11.17
C ILE A 309 13.58 -10.07 -11.40
N THR A 310 14.62 -10.58 -10.74
CA THR A 310 15.15 -11.93 -10.95
C THR A 310 14.55 -12.98 -10.02
N ALA A 311 13.61 -12.62 -9.14
CA ALA A 311 12.88 -13.60 -8.34
C ALA A 311 12.24 -14.61 -9.30
N PRO A 312 12.62 -15.91 -9.23
CA PRO A 312 12.05 -16.91 -10.10
C PRO A 312 10.54 -16.95 -9.86
N ASP A 313 9.75 -16.92 -10.94
CA ASP A 313 8.32 -17.16 -10.81
C ASP A 313 8.14 -18.56 -10.18
N PRO A 314 7.46 -18.66 -9.03
CA PRO A 314 7.26 -19.95 -8.39
C PRO A 314 6.55 -20.87 -9.38
N LYS A 315 7.08 -22.08 -9.56
CA LYS A 315 6.48 -23.07 -10.46
C LYS A 315 5.02 -23.26 -10.06
N ARG A 316 4.12 -22.84 -10.95
CA ARG A 316 2.67 -23.08 -10.83
C ARG A 316 2.45 -24.57 -10.71
N LEU A 317 1.60 -24.96 -9.77
CA LEU A 317 1.21 -26.35 -9.65
C LEU A 317 0.14 -26.63 -10.73
N PRO A 318 0.21 -27.78 -11.41
CA PRO A 318 -0.77 -28.08 -12.44
C PRO A 318 -2.16 -28.19 -11.82
N ALA A 319 -3.14 -27.57 -12.47
CA ALA A 319 -4.55 -27.74 -12.12
C ALA A 319 -5.06 -29.07 -12.68
N SER A 320 -5.95 -29.74 -11.93
CA SER A 320 -6.70 -30.88 -12.41
C SER A 320 -7.95 -30.36 -13.12
N ILE A 321 -8.08 -30.66 -14.42
CA ILE A 321 -9.13 -30.10 -15.27
C ILE A 321 -9.86 -31.24 -15.99
N ASP A 322 -11.17 -31.33 -15.81
CA ASP A 322 -12.03 -32.21 -16.61
C ASP A 322 -12.32 -31.55 -17.96
N ARG A 323 -11.58 -31.96 -18.99
CA ARG A 323 -11.78 -31.50 -20.37
C ARG A 323 -12.87 -32.27 -21.12
N SER A 324 -13.43 -33.31 -20.52
CA SER A 324 -14.45 -34.16 -21.15
C SER A 324 -15.87 -33.65 -20.94
N TYR A 325 -16.06 -32.74 -19.97
CA TYR A 325 -17.37 -32.21 -19.64
C TYR A 325 -17.84 -31.15 -20.65
N GLU A 326 -19.05 -31.33 -21.18
CA GLU A 326 -19.72 -30.38 -22.06
C GLU A 326 -20.87 -29.69 -21.31
N PRO A 327 -20.72 -28.40 -20.95
CA PRO A 327 -21.74 -27.67 -20.21
C PRO A 327 -22.92 -27.28 -21.11
N SER A 328 -24.15 -27.41 -20.59
CA SER A 328 -25.37 -26.99 -21.28
C SER A 328 -25.67 -25.51 -21.14
N LEU A 329 -25.19 -24.87 -20.07
CA LEU A 329 -25.36 -23.45 -19.78
C LEU A 329 -24.01 -22.73 -19.79
N PRO A 330 -23.89 -21.54 -20.40
CA PRO A 330 -22.61 -20.83 -20.45
C PRO A 330 -22.23 -20.17 -19.11
N LEU A 331 -23.21 -19.65 -18.36
CA LEU A 331 -22.98 -18.96 -17.10
C LEU A 331 -24.20 -19.06 -16.20
N GLU A 332 -23.97 -19.42 -14.93
CA GLU A 332 -24.97 -19.40 -13.87
C GLU A 332 -24.49 -18.53 -12.69
N ILE A 333 -25.39 -17.75 -12.11
CA ILE A 333 -25.20 -17.02 -10.86
C ILE A 333 -25.91 -17.82 -9.77
N VAL A 334 -25.15 -18.24 -8.77
CA VAL A 334 -25.63 -18.96 -7.59
C VAL A 334 -25.54 -18.01 -6.40
N LEU A 335 -26.71 -17.61 -5.89
CA LEU A 335 -26.82 -16.65 -4.80
C LEU A 335 -27.23 -17.37 -3.50
N SER A 336 -26.42 -17.23 -2.44
CA SER A 336 -26.79 -17.66 -1.09
C SER A 336 -27.42 -16.49 -0.34
N MET A 337 -28.69 -16.66 0.04
CA MET A 337 -29.52 -15.70 0.76
C MET A 337 -29.95 -16.29 2.11
N TYR A 338 -30.06 -15.46 3.13
CA TYR A 338 -30.74 -15.75 4.39
C TYR A 338 -31.87 -14.73 4.62
N LYS A 339 -31.54 -13.56 5.17
CA LYS A 339 -32.51 -12.53 5.58
C LYS A 339 -32.25 -11.17 4.93
N GLU A 340 -31.46 -11.16 3.86
CA GLU A 340 -31.22 -9.95 3.07
C GLU A 340 -32.56 -9.45 2.49
N PRO A 341 -32.79 -8.13 2.42
CA PRO A 341 -34.00 -7.59 1.82
C PRO A 341 -34.13 -8.00 0.35
N ILE A 342 -35.31 -8.44 -0.07
CA ILE A 342 -35.59 -8.84 -1.47
C ILE A 342 -35.25 -7.70 -2.45
N SER A 343 -35.49 -6.45 -2.07
CA SER A 343 -35.13 -5.27 -2.86
C SER A 343 -33.62 -5.16 -3.12
N ASP A 344 -32.79 -5.51 -2.13
CA ASP A 344 -31.34 -5.43 -2.24
C ASP A 344 -30.83 -6.54 -3.16
N VAL A 345 -31.41 -7.74 -3.07
CA VAL A 345 -31.15 -8.85 -3.99
C VAL A 345 -31.55 -8.49 -5.42
N GLN A 346 -32.71 -7.87 -5.61
CA GLN A 346 -33.17 -7.38 -6.92
C GLN A 346 -32.18 -6.36 -7.51
N ASN A 347 -31.73 -5.39 -6.72
CA ASN A 347 -30.77 -4.38 -7.14
C ASN A 347 -29.40 -4.99 -7.48
N LEU A 348 -28.94 -5.97 -6.71
CA LEU A 348 -27.73 -6.73 -6.98
C LEU A 348 -27.83 -7.46 -8.33
N LEU A 349 -28.90 -8.22 -8.56
CA LEU A 349 -29.08 -8.96 -9.80
C LEU A 349 -29.24 -8.05 -11.01
N ALA A 350 -29.93 -6.91 -10.88
CA ALA A 350 -30.01 -5.90 -11.92
C ALA A 350 -28.62 -5.33 -12.26
N SER A 351 -27.81 -5.05 -11.24
CA SER A 351 -26.44 -4.56 -11.41
C SER A 351 -25.54 -5.61 -12.07
N LEU A 352 -25.66 -6.89 -11.69
CA LEU A 352 -24.96 -7.99 -12.34
C LEU A 352 -25.38 -8.14 -13.80
N LYS A 353 -26.67 -8.17 -14.10
CA LYS A 353 -27.18 -8.33 -15.49
C LYS A 353 -26.92 -7.09 -16.38
N SER A 354 -26.49 -5.97 -15.80
CA SER A 354 -26.08 -4.79 -16.57
C SER A 354 -24.78 -4.99 -17.35
N ALA A 355 -23.86 -5.83 -16.86
CA ALA A 355 -22.62 -6.15 -17.54
C ALA A 355 -22.86 -7.14 -18.69
N HIS A 356 -22.11 -6.99 -19.79
CA HIS A 356 -22.34 -7.76 -21.01
C HIS A 356 -22.12 -9.27 -20.80
N GLU A 357 -21.11 -9.59 -19.99
CA GLU A 357 -20.65 -10.94 -19.67
C GLU A 357 -21.69 -11.76 -18.89
N THR A 358 -22.49 -11.09 -18.06
CA THR A 358 -23.46 -11.68 -17.11
C THR A 358 -24.91 -11.44 -17.50
N ARG A 359 -25.18 -10.66 -18.56
CA ARG A 359 -26.54 -10.29 -18.99
C ARG A 359 -27.47 -11.49 -19.20
N LYS A 360 -26.94 -12.58 -19.74
CA LYS A 360 -27.68 -13.81 -20.07
C LYS A 360 -27.47 -14.92 -19.04
N ALA A 361 -26.89 -14.62 -17.89
CA ALA A 361 -26.66 -15.63 -16.85
C ALA A 361 -27.99 -16.14 -16.29
N SER A 362 -28.10 -17.46 -16.15
CA SER A 362 -29.16 -18.09 -15.35
C SER A 362 -28.94 -17.76 -13.89
N VAL A 363 -30.00 -17.55 -13.11
CA VAL A 363 -29.92 -17.18 -11.69
C VAL A 363 -30.63 -18.24 -10.86
N THR A 364 -29.89 -18.86 -9.95
CA THR A 364 -30.42 -19.73 -8.90
C THR A 364 -30.16 -19.08 -7.55
N ILE A 365 -31.24 -18.78 -6.82
CA ILE A 365 -31.17 -18.29 -5.44
C ILE A 365 -31.43 -19.45 -4.50
N TYR A 366 -30.57 -19.63 -3.52
CA TYR A 366 -30.82 -20.50 -2.38
C TYR A 366 -31.12 -19.65 -1.16
N THR A 367 -32.31 -19.77 -0.58
CA THR A 367 -32.67 -19.10 0.67
C THR A 367 -32.55 -20.06 1.84
N LYS A 368 -31.91 -19.61 2.93
CA LYS A 368 -31.78 -20.34 4.19
C LYS A 368 -32.75 -19.87 5.27
N ASP A 369 -33.61 -18.89 4.96
CA ASP A 369 -34.67 -18.47 5.87
C ASP A 369 -35.86 -19.42 5.74
N GLU A 370 -36.14 -20.12 6.83
CA GLU A 370 -37.24 -21.09 6.90
C GLU A 370 -38.62 -20.45 6.70
N SER A 371 -38.72 -19.13 6.92
CA SER A 371 -39.95 -18.36 6.79
C SER A 371 -40.07 -17.61 5.45
N ALA A 372 -39.10 -17.73 4.55
CA ALA A 372 -39.11 -17.04 3.27
C ALA A 372 -40.16 -17.61 2.31
N ASP A 373 -40.89 -16.72 1.63
CA ASP A 373 -41.74 -17.08 0.49
C ASP A 373 -40.88 -17.17 -0.78
N THR A 374 -40.61 -18.39 -1.24
CA THR A 374 -39.76 -18.62 -2.41
C THR A 374 -40.39 -18.11 -3.70
N GLU A 375 -41.72 -18.08 -3.81
CA GLU A 375 -42.41 -17.58 -5.00
C GLU A 375 -42.36 -16.05 -5.06
N ASP A 376 -42.55 -15.37 -3.92
CA ASP A 376 -42.37 -13.92 -3.85
C ASP A 376 -40.93 -13.50 -4.19
N ILE A 377 -39.93 -14.20 -3.62
CA ILE A 377 -38.52 -13.96 -3.97
C ILE A 377 -38.31 -14.15 -5.47
N LYS A 378 -38.84 -15.23 -6.06
CA LYS A 378 -38.67 -15.52 -7.48
C LYS A 378 -39.27 -14.44 -8.37
N LEU A 379 -40.52 -14.06 -8.09
CA LEU A 379 -41.26 -13.04 -8.83
C LEU A 379 -40.60 -11.66 -8.71
N SER A 380 -40.22 -11.27 -7.50
CA SER A 380 -39.65 -9.95 -7.22
C SER A 380 -38.22 -9.79 -7.76
N THR A 381 -37.42 -10.85 -7.74
CA THR A 381 -36.02 -10.81 -8.21
C THR A 381 -35.85 -11.16 -9.69
N GLY A 382 -36.83 -11.84 -10.30
CA GLY A 382 -36.71 -12.38 -11.65
C GLY A 382 -35.67 -13.50 -11.77
N ALA A 383 -35.44 -14.24 -10.69
CA ALA A 383 -34.58 -15.42 -10.70
C ALA A 383 -35.23 -16.60 -11.44
N ASP A 384 -34.42 -17.44 -12.08
CA ASP A 384 -34.90 -18.63 -12.80
C ASP A 384 -35.37 -19.71 -11.81
N SER A 385 -34.67 -19.83 -10.68
CA SER A 385 -34.98 -20.78 -9.60
C SER A 385 -34.75 -20.16 -8.22
N VAL A 386 -35.64 -20.46 -7.28
CA VAL A 386 -35.46 -20.16 -5.85
C VAL A 386 -35.67 -21.45 -5.08
N ILE A 387 -34.69 -21.85 -4.26
CA ILE A 387 -34.68 -23.13 -3.54
C ILE A 387 -34.44 -22.84 -2.05
N GLN A 388 -35.28 -23.39 -1.19
CA GLN A 388 -35.11 -23.30 0.25
C GLN A 388 -34.14 -24.39 0.75
N LEU A 389 -33.18 -24.00 1.59
CA LEU A 389 -32.23 -24.90 2.26
C LEU A 389 -32.31 -24.74 3.78
N PRO A 390 -31.94 -25.76 4.57
CA PRO A 390 -31.77 -25.59 6.01
C PRO A 390 -30.62 -24.60 6.30
N ASN A 391 -30.74 -23.85 7.40
CA ASN A 391 -29.72 -22.89 7.81
C ASN A 391 -28.49 -23.60 8.41
N ILE A 392 -27.70 -24.24 7.55
CA ILE A 392 -26.53 -25.05 7.90
C ILE A 392 -25.32 -24.59 7.07
N GLY A 393 -24.13 -24.52 7.65
CA GLY A 393 -22.85 -24.37 6.96
C GLY A 393 -22.66 -23.09 6.14
N ARG A 394 -23.40 -22.02 6.47
CA ARG A 394 -23.33 -20.69 5.82
C ARG A 394 -23.48 -20.74 4.29
N GLU A 395 -22.93 -19.76 3.57
CA GLU A 395 -22.85 -19.78 2.10
C GLU A 395 -22.02 -20.95 1.55
N GLY A 396 -21.02 -21.43 2.30
CA GLY A 396 -20.15 -22.50 1.84
C GLY A 396 -20.91 -23.81 1.58
N GLU A 397 -21.82 -24.20 2.47
CA GLU A 397 -22.70 -25.35 2.24
C GLU A 397 -23.64 -25.14 1.05
N THR A 398 -24.15 -23.92 0.85
CA THR A 398 -24.99 -23.60 -0.32
C THR A 398 -24.24 -23.90 -1.62
N TYR A 399 -22.98 -23.48 -1.72
CA TYR A 399 -22.17 -23.69 -2.90
C TYR A 399 -21.84 -25.17 -3.11
N LEU A 400 -21.48 -25.88 -2.04
CA LEU A 400 -21.22 -27.32 -2.08
C LEU A 400 -22.47 -28.13 -2.43
N HIS A 401 -23.64 -27.73 -1.91
CA HIS A 401 -24.93 -28.30 -2.28
C HIS A 401 -25.18 -28.14 -3.78
N HIS A 402 -25.01 -26.94 -4.31
CA HIS A 402 -25.17 -26.68 -5.74
C HIS A 402 -24.23 -27.54 -6.59
N ILE A 403 -22.93 -27.56 -6.25
CA ILE A 403 -21.91 -28.36 -6.96
C ILE A 403 -22.29 -29.84 -6.98
N THR A 404 -22.65 -30.40 -5.83
CA THR A 404 -22.87 -31.84 -5.68
C THR A 404 -24.21 -32.31 -6.25
N THR A 405 -25.26 -31.48 -6.16
CA THR A 405 -26.60 -31.81 -6.69
C THR A 405 -26.72 -31.58 -8.19
N ARG A 406 -26.01 -30.59 -8.73
CA ARG A 406 -25.99 -30.27 -10.17
C ARG A 406 -24.74 -30.75 -10.89
N TRP A 407 -24.02 -31.72 -10.32
CA TRP A 407 -22.72 -32.19 -10.83
C TRP A 407 -22.67 -32.44 -12.35
N ASP A 408 -23.73 -33.04 -12.89
CA ASP A 408 -23.82 -33.41 -14.31
C ASP A 408 -24.38 -32.27 -15.20
N THR A 409 -24.88 -31.19 -14.59
CA THR A 409 -25.53 -30.05 -15.24
C THR A 409 -24.93 -28.71 -14.81
N LEU A 410 -23.67 -28.69 -14.37
CA LEU A 410 -22.96 -27.45 -14.02
C LEU A 410 -22.84 -26.55 -15.26
N ALA A 411 -23.06 -25.24 -15.08
CA ALA A 411 -22.75 -24.28 -16.12
C ALA A 411 -21.24 -24.23 -16.42
N LYS A 412 -20.85 -23.82 -17.63
CA LYS A 412 -19.44 -23.66 -18.04
C LYS A 412 -18.67 -22.85 -17.01
N HIS A 413 -19.28 -21.77 -16.52
CA HIS A 413 -18.86 -21.02 -15.35
C HIS A 413 -20.01 -20.83 -14.39
N THR A 414 -19.72 -20.93 -13.10
CA THR A 414 -20.66 -20.59 -12.03
C THR A 414 -20.08 -19.46 -11.19
N MET A 415 -20.84 -18.38 -11.04
CA MET A 415 -20.54 -17.28 -10.15
C MET A 415 -21.25 -17.51 -8.82
N TYR A 416 -20.48 -17.79 -7.77
CA TYR A 416 -20.97 -18.02 -6.42
C TYR A 416 -20.91 -16.72 -5.62
N LEU A 417 -22.04 -16.30 -5.04
CA LEU A 417 -22.19 -15.02 -4.36
C LEU A 417 -23.03 -15.15 -3.09
N GLN A 418 -22.72 -14.32 -2.09
CA GLN A 418 -23.65 -13.97 -1.03
C GLN A 418 -24.63 -12.89 -1.52
N ALA A 419 -25.84 -12.88 -0.98
CA ALA A 419 -26.87 -11.90 -1.30
C ALA A 419 -26.52 -10.45 -0.89
N ASP A 420 -25.54 -10.26 0.00
CA ASP A 420 -24.89 -8.98 0.28
C ASP A 420 -23.44 -9.00 -0.23
N VAL A 421 -23.14 -8.19 -1.26
CA VAL A 421 -21.80 -8.08 -1.82
C VAL A 421 -20.96 -7.10 -1.01
N HIS A 422 -20.11 -7.65 -0.16
CA HIS A 422 -19.06 -6.87 0.49
C HIS A 422 -18.03 -6.36 -0.53
N PHE A 423 -17.54 -5.13 -0.32
CA PHE A 423 -16.54 -4.48 -1.18
C PHE A 423 -16.96 -4.35 -2.66
N SER A 424 -18.20 -3.91 -2.90
CA SER A 424 -18.82 -3.74 -4.23
C SER A 424 -17.90 -3.12 -5.30
N LYS A 425 -17.09 -2.10 -4.97
CA LYS A 425 -16.12 -1.54 -5.92
C LYS A 425 -15.10 -2.57 -6.41
N THR A 426 -14.47 -3.32 -5.50
CA THR A 426 -13.53 -4.40 -5.86
C THR A 426 -14.22 -5.45 -6.70
N PHE A 427 -15.41 -5.86 -6.26
CA PHE A 427 -16.23 -6.86 -6.91
C PHE A 427 -16.51 -6.52 -8.38
N TYR A 428 -17.10 -5.35 -8.64
CA TYR A 428 -17.47 -4.95 -10.00
C TYR A 428 -16.26 -4.64 -10.87
N THR A 429 -15.19 -4.07 -10.30
CA THR A 429 -13.93 -3.88 -11.03
C THR A 429 -13.37 -5.23 -11.49
N ARG A 430 -13.38 -6.25 -10.63
CA ARG A 430 -12.84 -7.55 -10.98
C ARG A 430 -13.70 -8.29 -11.99
N LEU A 431 -15.02 -8.26 -11.81
CA LEU A 431 -15.95 -8.83 -12.76
C LEU A 431 -15.77 -8.24 -14.17
N ARG A 432 -15.72 -6.91 -14.28
CA ARG A 432 -15.64 -6.23 -15.59
C ARG A 432 -14.28 -6.33 -16.26
N ASN A 433 -13.19 -6.27 -15.48
CA ASN A 433 -11.85 -6.17 -16.04
C ASN A 433 -11.15 -7.53 -16.19
N TYR A 434 -11.56 -8.54 -15.41
CA TYR A 434 -10.85 -9.82 -15.37
C TYR A 434 -11.67 -11.02 -15.77
N PHE A 435 -13.01 -11.00 -15.75
CA PHE A 435 -13.75 -12.19 -16.18
C PHE A 435 -13.65 -12.37 -17.70
N VAL A 436 -13.11 -13.52 -18.13
CA VAL A 436 -12.99 -13.91 -19.53
C VAL A 436 -13.78 -15.20 -19.74
N PRO A 437 -15.04 -15.12 -20.24
CA PRO A 437 -15.96 -16.26 -20.34
C PRO A 437 -15.46 -17.48 -21.14
N ASP A 438 -14.38 -17.32 -21.89
CA ASP A 438 -13.81 -18.39 -22.70
C ASP A 438 -12.73 -19.20 -21.99
N ARG A 439 -12.05 -18.62 -20.99
CA ARG A 439 -10.82 -19.23 -20.42
C ARG A 439 -10.71 -19.15 -18.90
N THR A 440 -11.53 -18.35 -18.20
CA THR A 440 -11.50 -18.22 -16.74
C THR A 440 -11.71 -19.56 -16.06
N GLY A 441 -10.69 -20.10 -15.40
CA GLY A 441 -10.82 -21.28 -14.56
C GLY A 441 -11.31 -20.91 -13.16
N PHE A 442 -10.64 -19.93 -12.54
CA PHE A 442 -11.05 -19.38 -11.25
C PHE A 442 -10.72 -17.89 -11.15
N LEU A 443 -11.70 -17.09 -10.75
CA LEU A 443 -11.56 -15.67 -10.46
C LEU A 443 -12.20 -15.35 -9.11
N ASN A 444 -11.38 -14.95 -8.13
CA ASN A 444 -11.88 -14.39 -6.89
C ASN A 444 -12.37 -12.96 -7.14
N LEU A 445 -13.62 -12.67 -6.80
CA LEU A 445 -14.22 -11.33 -6.99
C LEU A 445 -13.97 -10.41 -5.77
N ALA A 446 -13.44 -10.95 -4.67
CA ALA A 446 -13.06 -10.19 -3.49
C ALA A 446 -11.57 -9.82 -3.50
N PHE A 447 -10.92 -9.78 -2.33
CA PHE A 447 -9.47 -9.61 -2.21
C PHE A 447 -8.79 -10.93 -1.84
N PHE A 448 -7.47 -10.97 -2.03
CA PHE A 448 -6.62 -12.10 -1.63
C PHE A 448 -5.75 -11.69 -0.46
N GLU A 449 -5.43 -12.65 0.41
CA GLU A 449 -4.44 -12.47 1.45
C GLU A 449 -3.38 -13.58 1.39
N PRO A 450 -2.09 -13.22 1.27
CA PRO A 450 -1.04 -14.21 1.35
C PRO A 450 -0.84 -14.68 2.79
N CYS A 451 -0.65 -15.98 2.97
CA CYS A 451 -0.26 -16.58 4.23
C CYS A 451 0.75 -17.72 4.00
N HIS A 452 1.51 -18.06 5.04
CA HIS A 452 2.39 -19.21 4.99
C HIS A 452 1.58 -20.51 5.11
N CYS A 453 1.73 -21.47 4.20
CA CYS A 453 0.81 -22.62 4.18
C CYS A 453 0.81 -23.42 5.50
N ALA A 454 1.97 -23.66 6.11
CA ALA A 454 2.05 -24.45 7.34
C ALA A 454 1.49 -23.72 8.59
N GLN A 455 1.46 -22.38 8.55
CA GLN A 455 1.04 -21.52 9.65
C GLN A 455 0.23 -20.35 9.08
N CYS A 456 -0.91 -20.70 8.49
CA CYS A 456 -1.72 -19.74 7.79
C CYS A 456 -2.59 -18.94 8.76
N GLY A 457 -2.66 -17.64 8.54
CA GLY A 457 -3.50 -16.70 9.27
C GLY A 457 -3.66 -15.42 8.46
N ASP A 458 -4.50 -14.53 8.93
CA ASP A 458 -4.98 -13.39 8.15
C ASP A 458 -5.02 -12.08 8.96
N GLU A 459 -5.25 -10.94 8.28
CA GLU A 459 -5.24 -9.62 8.94
C GLU A 459 -6.44 -9.41 9.88
N PHE A 460 -7.44 -10.30 9.84
CA PHE A 460 -8.63 -10.28 10.70
C PHE A 460 -8.55 -11.30 11.84
N TRP A 461 -7.34 -11.72 12.21
CA TRP A 461 -7.06 -12.58 13.37
C TRP A 461 -7.63 -13.99 13.26
N TRP A 462 -7.98 -14.42 12.06
CA TRP A 462 -8.23 -15.84 11.83
C TRP A 462 -6.90 -16.58 11.66
N TRP A 463 -6.83 -17.78 12.24
CA TRP A 463 -5.66 -18.64 12.19
C TRP A 463 -6.08 -20.08 11.95
N ASP A 464 -5.35 -20.77 11.09
CA ASP A 464 -5.54 -22.19 10.80
C ASP A 464 -4.90 -23.07 11.89
N HIS A 465 -5.48 -23.05 13.09
CA HIS A 465 -5.05 -23.91 14.21
C HIS A 465 -5.23 -25.39 13.87
N ALA A 466 -6.30 -25.70 13.15
CA ALA A 466 -6.69 -27.04 12.74
C ALA A 466 -5.87 -27.62 11.58
N LYS A 467 -4.96 -26.84 10.99
CA LYS A 467 -4.11 -27.26 9.85
C LYS A 467 -4.92 -27.71 8.63
N MET A 468 -6.06 -27.08 8.37
CA MET A 468 -6.90 -27.33 7.20
C MET A 468 -6.23 -26.93 5.90
N ILE A 469 -5.56 -25.79 5.86
CA ILE A 469 -4.85 -25.30 4.68
C ILE A 469 -3.81 -26.32 4.19
N PRO A 470 -2.83 -26.78 5.01
CA PRO A 470 -1.87 -27.77 4.55
C PRO A 470 -2.48 -29.16 4.31
N LYS A 471 -3.52 -29.55 5.06
CA LYS A 471 -4.24 -30.82 4.86
C LYS A 471 -4.88 -30.87 3.47
N TYR A 472 -5.66 -29.85 3.11
CA TYR A 472 -6.34 -29.81 1.82
C TYR A 472 -5.40 -29.49 0.67
N PHE A 473 -4.35 -28.70 0.89
CA PHE A 473 -3.29 -28.55 -0.11
C PHE A 473 -2.69 -29.90 -0.50
N THR A 474 -2.38 -30.75 0.50
CA THR A 474 -1.86 -32.10 0.26
C THR A 474 -2.88 -32.96 -0.48
N LYS A 475 -4.16 -32.89 -0.11
CA LYS A 475 -5.25 -33.62 -0.78
C LYS A 475 -5.41 -33.19 -2.26
N ILE A 476 -5.25 -31.90 -2.56
CA ILE A 476 -5.49 -31.33 -3.90
C ILE A 476 -4.30 -31.56 -4.85
N TYR A 477 -3.07 -31.31 -4.37
CA TYR A 477 -1.87 -31.34 -5.21
C TYR A 477 -1.06 -32.63 -5.09
N ASN A 478 -1.46 -33.56 -4.22
CA ASN A 478 -0.69 -34.75 -3.86
C ASN A 478 0.76 -34.40 -3.49
N SER A 479 0.95 -33.26 -2.81
CA SER A 479 2.25 -32.69 -2.47
C SER A 479 2.16 -31.95 -1.15
N THR A 480 3.22 -32.00 -0.34
CA THR A 480 3.25 -31.26 0.92
C THR A 480 3.45 -29.78 0.68
N CYS A 481 2.95 -28.94 1.58
CA CYS A 481 3.11 -27.50 1.46
C CYS A 481 4.56 -27.03 1.46
N GLY A 482 5.46 -27.70 2.20
CA GLY A 482 6.82 -27.23 2.42
C GLY A 482 6.84 -25.78 2.91
N ASP A 483 7.82 -25.00 2.42
CA ASP A 483 7.96 -23.57 2.75
C ASP A 483 7.21 -22.66 1.77
N ARG A 484 6.08 -23.12 1.21
CA ARG A 484 5.29 -22.34 0.26
C ARG A 484 4.27 -21.45 0.97
N ASP A 485 4.01 -20.31 0.34
CA ASP A 485 2.91 -19.42 0.69
C ASP A 485 1.72 -19.71 -0.22
N VAL A 486 0.52 -19.51 0.30
CA VAL A 486 -0.75 -19.71 -0.40
C VAL A 486 -1.62 -18.46 -0.26
N LEU A 487 -2.61 -18.32 -1.14
CA LEU A 487 -3.56 -17.23 -1.10
C LEU A 487 -4.89 -17.66 -0.50
N LEU A 488 -5.32 -16.91 0.51
CA LEU A 488 -6.67 -16.97 1.05
C LEU A 488 -7.62 -16.13 0.20
N SER A 489 -8.82 -16.65 -0.05
CA SER A 489 -9.95 -15.92 -0.59
C SER A 489 -10.79 -15.28 0.53
N TYR A 490 -11.65 -14.32 0.20
CA TYR A 490 -12.54 -13.69 1.15
C TYR A 490 -13.94 -13.51 0.58
N THR A 491 -14.92 -13.32 1.46
CA THR A 491 -16.33 -12.99 1.17
C THR A 491 -17.09 -14.04 0.36
N GLY A 492 -16.50 -15.23 0.17
CA GLY A 492 -17.13 -16.33 -0.58
C GLY A 492 -17.66 -15.94 -1.96
N SER A 493 -17.05 -14.94 -2.62
CA SER A 493 -17.54 -14.38 -3.88
C SER A 493 -16.54 -14.64 -5.00
N PHE A 494 -16.85 -15.56 -5.91
CA PHE A 494 -15.91 -16.01 -6.93
C PHE A 494 -16.62 -16.62 -8.15
N ILE A 495 -15.87 -16.75 -9.24
CA ILE A 495 -16.27 -17.50 -10.43
C ILE A 495 -15.37 -18.72 -10.53
N ALA A 496 -15.96 -19.89 -10.76
CA ALA A 496 -15.23 -21.12 -11.06
C ALA A 496 -15.81 -21.79 -12.31
N SER A 497 -14.95 -22.39 -13.12
CA SER A 497 -15.37 -23.19 -14.26
C SER A 497 -15.85 -24.57 -13.83
N ALA A 498 -16.75 -25.17 -14.62
CA ALA A 498 -17.13 -26.56 -14.42
C ALA A 498 -15.93 -27.51 -14.63
N ALA A 499 -15.04 -27.21 -15.58
CA ALA A 499 -13.89 -28.07 -15.89
C ALA A 499 -12.95 -28.21 -14.68
N ARG A 500 -12.66 -27.11 -13.99
CA ARG A 500 -11.84 -27.08 -12.78
C ARG A 500 -12.57 -27.64 -11.57
N THR A 501 -13.85 -27.31 -11.40
CA THR A 501 -14.70 -27.91 -10.36
C THR A 501 -14.69 -29.43 -10.48
N ARG A 502 -14.90 -29.95 -11.69
CA ARG A 502 -14.99 -31.38 -11.94
C ARG A 502 -13.65 -32.11 -11.84
N GLY A 503 -12.54 -31.41 -12.08
CA GLY A 503 -11.19 -31.98 -12.01
C GLY A 503 -10.79 -32.53 -10.64
N LEU A 504 -11.40 -32.08 -9.54
CA LEU A 504 -11.19 -32.66 -8.20
C LEU A 504 -12.07 -33.88 -7.88
N GLY A 505 -13.10 -34.15 -8.72
CA GLY A 505 -14.06 -35.21 -8.49
C GLY A 505 -15.19 -34.85 -7.51
N LYS A 506 -16.34 -35.49 -7.68
CA LYS A 506 -17.56 -35.21 -6.91
C LYS A 506 -17.40 -35.49 -5.42
N GLU A 507 -16.72 -36.59 -5.11
CA GLU A 507 -16.48 -37.07 -3.74
C GLU A 507 -15.75 -36.02 -2.90
N PHE A 508 -14.81 -35.27 -3.49
CA PHE A 508 -14.10 -34.19 -2.80
C PHE A 508 -15.06 -33.13 -2.22
N PHE A 509 -16.05 -32.70 -3.02
CA PHE A 509 -17.03 -31.71 -2.59
C PHE A 509 -18.11 -32.31 -1.68
N GLN A 510 -18.44 -33.59 -1.85
CA GLN A 510 -19.33 -34.32 -0.94
C GLN A 510 -18.71 -34.46 0.45
N ASP A 511 -17.42 -34.76 0.55
CA ASP A 511 -16.70 -34.82 1.82
C ASP A 511 -16.72 -33.47 2.55
N LEU A 512 -16.45 -32.38 1.81
CA LEU A 512 -16.50 -31.02 2.36
C LEU A 512 -17.90 -30.68 2.85
N ARG A 513 -18.93 -31.06 2.09
CA ARG A 513 -20.32 -30.82 2.45
C ARG A 513 -20.70 -31.63 3.69
N GLN A 514 -20.35 -32.91 3.72
CA GLN A 514 -20.63 -33.82 4.83
C GLN A 514 -20.04 -33.25 6.12
N ALA A 515 -18.81 -32.73 6.08
CA ALA A 515 -18.18 -32.08 7.22
C ALA A 515 -18.97 -30.87 7.76
N LEU A 516 -19.81 -30.19 6.97
CA LEU A 516 -20.62 -29.07 7.44
C LEU A 516 -22.03 -29.48 7.88
N VAL A 517 -22.59 -30.53 7.28
CA VAL A 517 -24.00 -30.91 7.52
C VAL A 517 -24.18 -31.97 8.58
N ASP A 518 -23.15 -32.76 8.83
CA ASP A 518 -23.16 -33.83 9.81
C ASP A 518 -22.64 -33.33 11.14
N ARG A 519 -23.55 -33.29 12.11
CA ARG A 519 -23.30 -32.82 13.47
C ARG A 519 -22.22 -33.63 14.19
N ASP A 520 -22.08 -34.90 13.83
CA ASP A 520 -21.11 -35.81 14.44
C ASP A 520 -19.78 -35.83 13.67
N SER A 521 -19.63 -35.00 12.63
CA SER A 521 -18.39 -34.92 11.86
C SER A 521 -17.29 -34.18 12.60
N TRP A 522 -16.06 -34.37 12.10
CA TRP A 522 -14.88 -33.74 12.67
C TRP A 522 -15.00 -32.21 12.76
N ALA A 523 -15.69 -31.52 11.84
CA ALA A 523 -15.73 -30.06 11.85
C ALA A 523 -16.43 -29.45 13.06
N HIS A 524 -17.27 -30.24 13.74
CA HIS A 524 -18.00 -29.87 14.95
C HIS A 524 -17.29 -30.35 16.24
N GLY A 525 -16.15 -31.04 16.11
CA GLY A 525 -15.33 -31.49 17.22
C GLY A 525 -14.63 -30.33 17.95
N PRO A 526 -14.44 -30.41 19.27
CA PRO A 526 -13.91 -29.32 20.09
C PRO A 526 -12.53 -28.82 19.64
N GLU A 527 -11.69 -29.69 19.06
CA GLU A 527 -10.39 -29.33 18.52
C GLU A 527 -10.46 -28.43 17.27
N TYR A 528 -11.60 -28.39 16.59
CA TYR A 528 -11.83 -27.60 15.37
C TYR A 528 -12.63 -26.31 15.62
N LEU A 529 -13.19 -26.12 16.82
CA LEU A 529 -13.99 -24.95 17.18
C LEU A 529 -13.16 -23.76 17.69
N GLN A 530 -11.86 -23.96 17.96
CA GLN A 530 -10.95 -22.91 18.43
C GLN A 530 -11.44 -22.16 19.67
N GLY A 531 -12.13 -22.86 20.58
CA GLY A 531 -12.72 -22.29 21.80
C GLY A 531 -14.04 -21.54 21.59
N ARG A 532 -14.60 -21.53 20.37
CA ARG A 532 -15.94 -21.01 20.08
C ARG A 532 -17.00 -22.08 20.40
N ALA A 533 -18.22 -21.63 20.64
CA ALA A 533 -19.36 -22.53 20.70
C ALA A 533 -19.67 -23.06 19.28
N ASP A 534 -19.98 -24.35 19.20
CA ASP A 534 -20.39 -24.97 17.94
C ASP A 534 -21.72 -24.38 17.43
N SER A 535 -21.89 -24.39 16.11
CA SER A 535 -23.10 -23.96 15.42
C SER A 535 -23.22 -24.68 14.09
N MET A 536 -24.35 -25.34 13.85
CA MET A 536 -24.65 -25.88 12.52
C MET A 536 -24.80 -24.78 11.48
N ALA A 537 -25.35 -23.61 11.84
CA ALA A 537 -25.57 -22.51 10.91
C ALA A 537 -24.27 -21.77 10.55
N ALA A 538 -23.35 -21.63 11.51
CA ALA A 538 -22.10 -20.91 11.36
C ALA A 538 -20.90 -21.67 11.97
N PRO A 539 -20.59 -22.89 11.46
CA PRO A 539 -19.48 -23.69 11.98
C PRO A 539 -18.15 -22.99 11.73
N ASP A 540 -17.16 -23.23 12.60
CA ASP A 540 -15.83 -22.61 12.45
C ASP A 540 -15.16 -23.01 11.13
N PHE A 541 -15.38 -24.27 10.71
CA PHE A 541 -14.94 -24.76 9.41
C PHE A 541 -15.58 -24.00 8.23
N GLY A 542 -16.79 -23.44 8.38
CA GLY A 542 -17.41 -22.60 7.35
C GLY A 542 -16.60 -21.33 7.06
N TYR A 543 -16.07 -20.67 8.10
CA TYR A 543 -15.17 -19.51 7.95
C TYR A 543 -13.82 -19.89 7.33
N THR A 544 -13.35 -21.10 7.63
CA THR A 544 -12.13 -21.67 7.05
C THR A 544 -12.35 -21.97 5.55
N LEU A 545 -13.49 -22.56 5.20
CA LEU A 545 -13.86 -22.88 3.82
C LEU A 545 -13.95 -21.63 2.95
N GLU A 546 -14.51 -20.53 3.47
CA GLU A 546 -14.55 -19.22 2.78
C GLU A 546 -13.15 -18.78 2.30
N ARG A 547 -12.12 -19.06 3.10
CA ARG A 547 -10.72 -18.72 2.81
C ARG A 547 -10.04 -19.67 1.85
N MET A 548 -10.61 -20.85 1.68
CA MET A 548 -10.01 -21.95 0.93
C MET A 548 -10.49 -22.03 -0.52
N TRP A 549 -11.43 -21.21 -0.97
CA TRP A 549 -11.94 -21.32 -2.35
C TRP A 549 -10.85 -21.16 -3.40
N GLY A 550 -9.90 -20.23 -3.21
CA GLY A 550 -8.73 -20.13 -4.08
C GLY A 550 -7.88 -21.40 -4.11
N LEU A 551 -7.68 -22.04 -2.95
CA LEU A 551 -6.94 -23.30 -2.84
C LEU A 551 -7.69 -24.47 -3.48
N ILE A 552 -8.98 -24.61 -3.18
CA ILE A 552 -9.87 -25.65 -3.71
C ILE A 552 -9.91 -25.59 -5.22
N PHE A 553 -10.07 -24.41 -5.81
CA PHE A 553 -10.05 -24.25 -7.26
C PHE A 553 -8.64 -24.03 -7.80
N GLN A 554 -7.61 -24.52 -7.11
CA GLN A 554 -6.23 -24.58 -7.63
C GLN A 554 -5.72 -23.25 -8.20
N CYS A 555 -6.01 -22.16 -7.51
CA CYS A 555 -5.66 -20.78 -7.84
C CYS A 555 -5.25 -20.02 -6.57
N ALA A 556 -4.27 -20.59 -5.87
CA ALA A 556 -3.75 -20.06 -4.61
C ALA A 556 -2.28 -19.65 -4.71
N GLU A 557 -1.75 -19.49 -5.93
CA GLU A 557 -0.38 -19.09 -6.16
C GLU A 557 -0.15 -17.61 -5.86
N MET A 558 0.94 -17.32 -5.16
CA MET A 558 1.38 -15.98 -4.81
C MET A 558 1.47 -15.02 -6.01
N ASP A 559 1.73 -15.54 -7.21
CA ASP A 559 1.72 -14.78 -8.45
C ASP A 559 0.44 -13.98 -8.67
N VAL A 560 -0.73 -14.54 -8.33
CA VAL A 560 -2.00 -13.83 -8.46
C VAL A 560 -2.04 -12.65 -7.50
N ALA A 561 -1.62 -12.83 -6.26
CA ALA A 561 -1.53 -11.72 -5.31
C ALA A 561 -0.46 -10.70 -5.71
N TRP A 562 0.60 -11.12 -6.41
CA TRP A 562 1.75 -10.30 -6.82
C TRP A 562 1.57 -9.55 -8.13
N LYS A 563 0.75 -10.06 -9.03
CA LYS A 563 0.54 -9.45 -10.35
C LYS A 563 -0.81 -8.73 -10.41
N CYS A 564 -1.81 -9.13 -9.62
CA CYS A 564 -3.12 -8.48 -9.67
C CYS A 564 -3.08 -7.04 -9.12
N PRO A 565 -3.55 -6.02 -9.88
CA PRO A 565 -3.66 -4.65 -9.40
C PRO A 565 -4.70 -4.46 -8.29
N SER A 566 -4.57 -3.39 -7.49
CA SER A 566 -5.59 -3.00 -6.51
C SER A 566 -6.87 -2.63 -7.21
N SER A 567 -7.96 -2.75 -6.47
CA SER A 567 -9.28 -2.24 -6.85
C SER A 567 -9.30 -0.73 -7.13
N MET A 568 -8.32 0.04 -6.64
CA MET A 568 -8.24 1.47 -6.94
C MET A 568 -7.66 1.72 -8.32
N SER A 569 -6.52 1.09 -8.62
CA SER A 569 -5.84 1.25 -9.91
C SER A 569 -6.55 0.52 -11.04
N GLY A 570 -7.04 -0.70 -10.77
CA GLY A 570 -7.70 -1.57 -11.73
C GLY A 570 -6.83 -1.97 -12.92
N TRP A 571 -5.54 -1.60 -12.89
CA TRP A 571 -4.58 -1.72 -13.98
C TRP A 571 -3.16 -1.59 -13.44
N ARG A 572 -2.18 -2.19 -14.14
CA ARG A 572 -0.75 -1.98 -13.91
C ARG A 572 0.00 -1.93 -15.23
N PHE A 573 1.15 -1.24 -15.25
CA PHE A 573 2.03 -1.25 -16.41
C PHE A 573 2.54 -2.67 -16.69
N GLY A 574 2.38 -3.14 -17.93
CA GLY A 574 2.70 -4.51 -18.33
C GLY A 574 1.82 -5.58 -17.66
N GLY A 575 0.66 -5.19 -17.13
CA GLY A 575 -0.31 -6.11 -16.56
C GLY A 575 -1.19 -6.75 -17.63
N ASP A 576 -1.64 -7.96 -17.32
CA ASP A 576 -2.54 -8.75 -18.16
C ASP A 576 -3.71 -9.27 -17.32
N VAL A 577 -4.81 -9.60 -17.97
CA VAL A 577 -6.02 -10.15 -17.40
C VAL A 577 -5.75 -11.47 -16.64
N LEU A 578 -4.71 -12.22 -17.04
CA LEU A 578 -4.23 -13.42 -16.34
C LEU A 578 -3.62 -13.16 -14.95
N ASP A 579 -3.31 -11.90 -14.63
CA ASP A 579 -2.63 -11.56 -13.38
C ASP A 579 -3.52 -11.70 -12.13
N CYS A 580 -4.84 -11.68 -12.32
CA CYS A 580 -5.83 -11.68 -11.23
C CYS A 580 -6.60 -13.00 -11.09
N GLN A 581 -6.29 -14.00 -11.90
CA GLN A 581 -7.07 -15.22 -12.00
C GLN A 581 -6.22 -16.39 -12.48
N CYS A 582 -6.81 -17.58 -12.52
CA CYS A 582 -6.21 -18.74 -13.14
C CYS A 582 -7.07 -19.20 -14.31
N PHE A 583 -6.44 -19.41 -15.47
CA PHE A 583 -7.10 -19.93 -16.66
C PHE A 583 -7.06 -21.47 -16.69
N ASP A 584 -7.99 -22.09 -17.40
CA ASP A 584 -8.01 -23.55 -17.64
C ASP A 584 -7.27 -23.97 -18.91
N SER A 585 -7.12 -23.03 -19.84
CA SER A 585 -6.32 -23.15 -21.05
C SER A 585 -5.17 -22.15 -20.98
N GLU A 586 -3.94 -22.64 -20.97
CA GLU A 586 -2.78 -21.81 -21.34
C GLU A 586 -2.75 -21.56 -22.84
#